data_AF-A0AAN5D2U8-F1
#
_entry.id   AF-A0AAN5D2U8-F1
#
_cell.length_a   1.000
_cell.length_b   1.000
_cell.length_c   1.000
_cell.angle_alpha   90.00
_cell.angle_beta   90.00
_cell.angle_gamma   90.00
#
_symmetry.space_group_name_H-M   'P 1'
#
loop_
_entity.id
_entity.type
_entity.pdbx_description
1 polymer ?
#
loop_
_entity_poly.entity_id
_entity_poly.type
_entity_poly.pdbx_seq_one_letter_code
_entity_poly.pdbx_strand_id
1 'polypeptide(L)'
;NSNFVLQWVINNARATHAAGKAESDEFNKGGFKWTAALDMLNSNADLTLRCCLDHKGPWKCEAEVDVFFHTLSGRHHYIVKHRLDFDRENNSIALPKSFNWDVLTHQHFNINGTFTVDFELRILNSERCEINLPSFLDAPNRMSNVILKIGNNKLHVSKEYLAVQSPVFETLFFGDFAE
;
A
#
# COMPACT_ATOMS: atom_id res chain seq x y z
N ASN A 1 15.97 -1.17 2.00
CA ASN A 1 15.24 -1.82 3.11
C ASN A 1 14.53 -0.78 3.91
N SER A 2 13.20 -0.73 3.78
CA SER A 2 12.34 0.22 4.49
C SER A 2 11.63 -0.54 5.60
N ASN A 3 11.84 -0.10 6.85
CA ASN A 3 11.15 -0.63 8.02
C ASN A 3 10.20 0.44 8.55
N PHE A 4 8.96 0.08 8.84
CA PHE A 4 7.96 1.02 9.35
C PHE A 4 6.86 0.29 10.12
N VAL A 5 6.11 1.04 10.91
CA VAL A 5 4.98 0.53 11.70
C VAL A 5 3.69 1.09 11.14
N LEU A 6 2.71 0.21 10.94
CA LEU A 6 1.31 0.59 10.72
C LEU A 6 0.57 0.34 12.03
N GLN A 7 0.17 1.42 12.71
CA GLN A 7 -0.61 1.30 13.93
C GLN A 7 -2.08 1.51 13.61
N TRP A 8 -2.88 0.48 13.83
CA TRP A 8 -4.32 0.53 13.66
C TRP A 8 -5.01 0.56 15.01
N VAL A 9 -5.67 1.68 15.31
CA VAL A 9 -6.47 1.87 16.52
C VAL A 9 -7.94 1.69 16.16
N ILE A 10 -8.55 0.62 16.66
CA ILE A 10 -9.97 0.34 16.50
C ILE A 10 -10.71 1.00 17.65
N ASN A 11 -11.32 2.14 17.37
CA ASN A 11 -12.18 2.85 18.31
C ASN A 11 -13.52 2.14 18.45
N ASN A 12 -14.11 2.22 19.65
CA ASN A 12 -15.41 1.65 19.94
C ASN A 12 -15.49 0.15 19.59
N ALA A 13 -14.50 -0.63 20.04
CA ALA A 13 -14.34 -2.02 19.63
C ALA A 13 -15.54 -2.92 19.98
N ARG A 14 -16.43 -2.52 20.89
CA ARG A 14 -17.73 -3.19 21.11
C ARG A 14 -18.69 -3.05 19.92
N ALA A 15 -18.78 -1.87 19.34
CA ALA A 15 -19.59 -1.65 18.14
C ALA A 15 -19.01 -2.43 16.95
N THR A 16 -17.68 -2.43 16.81
CA THR A 16 -16.98 -3.25 15.82
C THR A 16 -17.26 -4.74 16.02
N HIS A 17 -17.17 -5.22 17.26
CA HIS A 17 -17.46 -6.62 17.59
C HIS A 17 -18.87 -7.02 17.16
N ALA A 18 -19.87 -6.17 17.42
CA ALA A 18 -21.26 -6.39 16.99
C ALA A 18 -21.44 -6.32 15.47
N ALA A 19 -20.67 -5.48 14.77
CA ALA A 19 -20.71 -5.37 13.31
C ALA A 19 -20.07 -6.57 12.60
N GLY A 20 -19.19 -7.31 13.29
CA GLY A 20 -18.51 -8.50 12.79
C GLY A 20 -17.43 -8.24 11.74
N LYS A 21 -17.07 -6.97 11.51
CA LYS A 21 -15.98 -6.58 10.62
C LYS A 21 -15.43 -5.20 10.95
N ALA A 22 -14.20 -4.93 10.54
CA ALA A 22 -13.53 -3.64 10.66
C ALA A 22 -12.52 -3.46 9.53
N GLU A 23 -12.30 -2.22 9.09
CA GLU A 23 -11.24 -1.86 8.17
C GLU A 23 -10.51 -0.61 8.71
N SER A 24 -9.20 -0.53 8.47
CA SER A 24 -8.39 0.62 8.83
C SER A 24 -8.52 1.73 7.78
N ASP A 25 -8.12 2.94 8.16
CA ASP A 25 -7.78 3.96 7.18
C ASP A 25 -6.53 3.53 6.37
N GLU A 26 -6.27 4.25 5.26
CA GLU A 26 -5.13 4.00 4.39
C GLU A 26 -3.82 4.51 5.02
N PHE A 27 -2.82 3.64 5.10
CA PHE A 27 -1.46 4.01 5.48
C PHE A 27 -0.58 4.16 4.24
N ASN A 28 -0.01 5.35 4.04
CA ASN A 28 0.94 5.63 2.96
C ASN A 28 2.38 5.50 3.49
N LYS A 29 2.98 4.31 3.35
CA LYS A 29 4.30 3.99 3.93
C LYS A 29 5.12 3.08 3.02
N GLY A 30 6.43 3.29 3.06
CA GLY A 30 7.38 2.49 2.30
C GLY A 30 7.17 2.59 0.79
N GLY A 31 6.44 3.58 0.27
CA GLY A 31 6.08 3.76 -1.15
C GLY A 31 4.91 2.90 -1.62
N PHE A 32 4.12 2.36 -0.69
CA PHE A 32 2.90 1.60 -0.95
C PHE A 32 1.75 2.14 -0.09
N LYS A 33 0.53 1.79 -0.48
CA LYS A 33 -0.70 2.02 0.28
C LYS A 33 -1.10 0.75 0.99
N TRP A 34 -1.36 0.84 2.28
CA TRP A 34 -1.71 -0.30 3.10
C TRP A 34 -3.06 -0.08 3.75
N THR A 35 -3.87 -1.13 3.80
CA THR A 35 -5.04 -1.19 4.69
C THR A 35 -5.03 -2.52 5.44
N ALA A 36 -5.62 -2.53 6.62
CA ALA A 36 -5.83 -3.74 7.42
C ALA A 36 -7.32 -3.96 7.59
N ALA A 37 -7.75 -5.21 7.59
CA ALA A 37 -9.13 -5.59 7.83
C ALA A 37 -9.22 -6.72 8.85
N LEU A 38 -10.33 -6.73 9.57
CA LEU A 38 -10.75 -7.80 10.46
C LEU A 38 -12.12 -8.26 10.04
N ASP A 39 -12.29 -9.57 9.84
CA ASP A 39 -13.57 -10.18 9.53
C ASP A 39 -13.87 -11.32 10.51
N MET A 40 -15.10 -11.37 11.01
CA MET A 40 -15.57 -12.45 11.87
C MET A 40 -15.98 -13.66 11.05
N LEU A 41 -15.29 -14.78 11.24
CA LEU A 41 -15.58 -16.06 10.61
C LEU A 41 -15.64 -17.14 11.69
N ASN A 42 -16.82 -17.72 11.90
CA ASN A 42 -17.05 -18.79 12.89
C ASN A 42 -16.50 -18.45 14.30
N SER A 43 -16.77 -17.23 14.78
CA SER A 43 -16.30 -16.68 16.07
C SER A 43 -14.79 -16.41 16.17
N ASN A 44 -14.05 -16.59 15.08
CA ASN A 44 -12.66 -16.15 14.97
C ASN A 44 -12.57 -14.86 14.16
N ALA A 45 -11.52 -14.10 14.42
CA ALA A 45 -11.12 -12.90 13.72
C ALA A 45 -10.02 -13.27 12.72
N ASP A 46 -10.30 -13.10 11.44
CA ASP A 46 -9.29 -13.19 10.40
C ASP A 46 -8.72 -11.79 10.15
N LEU A 47 -7.40 -11.66 10.33
CA LEU A 47 -6.70 -10.41 10.12
C LEU A 47 -6.08 -10.40 8.74
N THR A 48 -6.50 -9.47 7.90
CA THR A 48 -6.05 -9.33 6.52
C THR A 48 -5.24 -8.06 6.39
N LEU A 49 -4.09 -8.16 5.69
CA LEU A 49 -3.30 -7.00 5.31
C LEU A 49 -3.37 -6.85 3.80
N ARG A 50 -3.69 -5.64 3.34
CA ARG A 50 -3.74 -5.27 1.93
C ARG A 50 -2.60 -4.32 1.62
N CYS A 51 -1.94 -4.54 0.49
CA CYS A 51 -0.92 -3.69 -0.09
C CYS A 51 -1.37 -3.28 -1.48
N CYS A 52 -1.33 -2.01 -1.81
CA CYS A 52 -1.71 -1.48 -3.11
C CYS A 52 -0.71 -0.43 -3.59
N LEU A 53 -0.71 -0.23 -4.89
CA LEU A 53 0.12 0.77 -5.56
C LEU A 53 -0.76 1.54 -6.54
N ASP A 54 -0.67 2.87 -6.51
CA ASP A 54 -1.60 3.75 -7.25
C ASP A 54 -1.51 3.65 -8.78
N HIS A 55 -0.49 2.99 -9.32
CA HIS A 55 -0.30 2.87 -10.75
C HIS A 55 -0.83 1.56 -11.33
N LYS A 56 -1.30 1.64 -12.58
CA LYS A 56 -1.90 0.51 -13.33
C LYS A 56 -0.87 -0.52 -13.84
N GLY A 57 0.42 -0.30 -13.60
CA GLY A 57 1.51 -1.17 -14.02
C GLY A 57 1.64 -2.44 -13.16
N PRO A 58 2.38 -3.46 -13.64
CA PRO A 58 2.75 -4.60 -12.82
C PRO A 58 3.60 -4.13 -11.64
N TRP A 59 3.38 -4.72 -10.48
CA TRP A 59 4.16 -4.43 -9.29
C TRP A 59 4.21 -5.66 -8.40
N LYS A 60 5.26 -5.72 -7.57
CA LYS A 60 5.42 -6.72 -6.52
C LYS A 60 5.98 -6.07 -5.26
N CYS A 61 5.56 -6.56 -4.12
CA CYS A 61 6.10 -6.18 -2.82
C CYS A 61 6.25 -7.42 -1.96
N GLU A 62 7.49 -7.81 -1.69
CA GLU A 62 7.82 -8.85 -0.71
C GLU A 62 8.11 -8.17 0.62
N ALA A 63 7.36 -8.53 1.65
CA ALA A 63 7.49 -7.94 2.98
C ALA A 63 7.53 -9.03 4.05
N GLU A 64 8.19 -8.71 5.16
CA GLU A 64 8.10 -9.45 6.41
C GLU A 64 7.28 -8.62 7.40
N VAL A 65 6.33 -9.27 8.10
CA VAL A 65 5.48 -8.63 9.09
C VAL A 65 5.63 -9.29 10.46
N ASP A 66 5.76 -8.45 11.47
CA ASP A 66 5.51 -8.78 12.87
C ASP A 66 4.21 -8.09 13.31
N VAL A 67 3.31 -8.84 13.95
CA VAL A 67 2.03 -8.29 14.44
C VAL A 67 2.03 -8.29 15.95
N PHE A 68 1.66 -7.14 16.52
CA PHE A 68 1.58 -6.95 17.95
C PHE A 68 0.20 -6.45 18.39
N PHE A 69 -0.32 -7.01 19.47
CA PHE A 69 -1.50 -6.50 20.15
C PHE A 69 -1.10 -5.69 21.36
N HIS A 70 -1.74 -4.55 21.55
CA HIS A 70 -1.60 -3.78 22.78
C HIS A 70 -2.50 -4.38 23.85
N THR A 71 -1.93 -4.57 25.04
CA THR A 71 -2.61 -5.12 26.21
C THR A 71 -2.33 -4.26 27.44
N LEU A 72 -3.08 -4.47 28.52
CA LEU A 72 -2.83 -3.79 29.79
C LEU A 72 -1.41 -4.04 30.35
N SER A 73 -0.79 -5.17 29.98
CA SER A 73 0.58 -5.53 30.41
C SER A 73 1.66 -5.03 29.44
N GLY A 74 1.29 -4.28 28.40
CA GLY A 74 2.20 -3.81 27.35
C GLY A 74 1.90 -4.46 26.01
N ARG A 75 2.94 -4.78 25.25
CA ARG A 75 2.79 -5.22 23.86
C ARG A 75 2.99 -6.73 23.72
N HIS A 76 1.98 -7.45 23.22
CA HIS A 76 2.03 -8.89 22.99
C HIS A 76 2.37 -9.20 21.53
N HIS A 77 3.45 -9.94 21.30
CA HIS A 77 3.89 -10.35 19.96
C HIS A 77 3.10 -11.57 19.49
N TYR A 78 2.21 -11.38 18.51
CA TYR A 78 1.24 -12.38 18.09
C TYR A 78 1.71 -13.19 16.86
N ILE A 79 2.15 -12.48 15.81
CA ILE A 79 2.75 -13.08 14.61
C ILE A 79 4.19 -12.63 14.53
N VAL A 80 5.10 -13.59 14.34
CA VAL A 80 6.54 -13.36 14.29
C VAL A 80 7.03 -13.57 12.86
N LYS A 81 7.62 -12.54 12.27
CA LYS A 81 8.35 -12.56 10.99
C LYS A 81 7.69 -13.37 9.88
N HIS A 82 6.41 -13.14 9.66
CA HIS A 82 5.69 -13.81 8.58
C HIS A 82 5.97 -13.11 7.25
N ARG A 83 6.24 -13.89 6.20
CA ARG A 83 6.50 -13.35 4.86
C ARG A 83 5.19 -13.20 4.09
N LEU A 84 5.07 -12.09 3.38
CA LEU A 84 3.94 -11.71 2.56
C LEU A 84 4.44 -11.27 1.20
N ASP A 85 3.89 -11.88 0.14
CA ASP A 85 4.26 -11.59 -1.24
C ASP A 85 3.04 -11.00 -1.94
N PHE A 86 3.03 -9.68 -2.09
CA PHE A 86 1.95 -8.94 -2.72
C PHE A 86 2.26 -8.69 -4.18
N ASP A 87 1.23 -8.82 -5.01
CA ASP A 87 1.25 -8.37 -6.40
C ASP A 87 -0.12 -7.82 -6.79
N ARG A 88 -0.31 -7.55 -8.08
CA ARG A 88 -1.57 -7.02 -8.61
C ARG A 88 -2.77 -7.96 -8.40
N GLU A 89 -2.55 -9.26 -8.46
CA GLU A 89 -3.59 -10.29 -8.35
C GLU A 89 -3.83 -10.68 -6.89
N ASN A 90 -2.77 -10.68 -6.08
CA ASN A 90 -2.73 -11.07 -4.67
C ASN A 90 -2.39 -9.86 -3.79
N ASN A 91 -3.18 -8.80 -3.91
CA ASN A 91 -2.93 -7.54 -3.21
C ASN A 91 -3.47 -7.52 -1.76
N SER A 92 -4.17 -8.59 -1.35
CA SER A 92 -4.81 -8.73 -0.05
C SER A 92 -4.55 -10.13 0.49
N ILE A 93 -3.88 -10.24 1.63
CA ILE A 93 -3.43 -11.52 2.19
C ILE A 93 -3.95 -11.64 3.62
N ALA A 94 -4.67 -12.73 3.89
CA ALA A 94 -5.05 -13.12 5.24
C ALA A 94 -3.81 -13.65 5.98
N LEU A 95 -3.60 -13.17 7.21
CA LEU A 95 -2.51 -13.62 8.06
C LEU A 95 -2.78 -15.04 8.59
N PRO A 96 -1.74 -15.85 8.83
CA PRO A 96 -1.88 -17.29 9.04
C PRO A 96 -2.49 -17.67 10.40
N LYS A 97 -2.65 -16.71 11.31
CA LYS A 97 -3.21 -16.93 12.64
C LYS A 97 -4.45 -16.07 12.83
N SER A 98 -5.56 -16.74 13.09
CA SER A 98 -6.78 -16.11 13.58
C SER A 98 -6.83 -16.16 15.11
N PHE A 99 -7.57 -15.24 15.69
CA PHE A 99 -7.78 -15.17 17.14
C PHE A 99 -9.26 -15.10 17.46
N ASN A 100 -9.66 -15.46 18.68
CA ASN A 100 -11.06 -15.39 19.06
C ASN A 100 -11.59 -13.95 18.93
N TRP A 101 -12.72 -13.76 18.25
CA TRP A 101 -13.31 -12.45 18.00
C TRP A 101 -13.60 -11.65 19.28
N ASP A 102 -13.90 -12.34 20.38
CA ASP A 102 -14.18 -11.74 21.69
C ASP A 102 -12.98 -10.99 22.30
N VAL A 103 -11.76 -11.21 21.77
CA VAL A 103 -10.56 -10.42 22.12
C VAL A 103 -10.82 -8.91 21.98
N LEU A 104 -11.61 -8.47 21.00
CA LEU A 104 -11.95 -7.06 20.79
C LEU A 104 -12.67 -6.41 21.98
N THR A 105 -13.38 -7.21 22.78
CA THR A 105 -14.14 -6.72 23.94
C THR A 105 -13.54 -7.15 25.28
N HIS A 106 -12.54 -8.03 25.25
CA HIS A 106 -11.88 -8.52 26.44
C HIS A 106 -11.05 -7.41 27.11
N GLN A 107 -11.26 -7.21 28.41
CA GLN A 107 -10.65 -6.14 29.22
C GLN A 107 -9.11 -6.07 29.16
N HIS A 108 -8.45 -7.19 28.87
CA HIS A 108 -6.98 -7.22 28.76
C HIS A 108 -6.45 -6.55 27.48
N PHE A 109 -7.24 -6.57 26.40
CA PHE A 109 -6.85 -6.07 25.07
C PHE A 109 -7.61 -4.79 24.70
N ASN A 110 -8.84 -4.65 25.21
CA ASN A 110 -9.64 -3.46 25.09
C ASN A 110 -9.24 -2.44 26.17
N ILE A 111 -8.35 -1.52 25.82
CA ILE A 111 -7.85 -0.49 26.73
C ILE A 111 -8.67 0.78 26.46
N ASN A 112 -9.46 1.20 27.46
CA ASN A 112 -10.30 2.40 27.37
C ASN A 112 -11.26 2.42 26.16
N GLY A 113 -11.82 1.28 25.78
CA GLY A 113 -12.74 1.18 24.64
C GLY A 113 -12.07 0.99 23.28
N THR A 114 -10.73 0.90 23.26
CA THR A 114 -9.93 0.79 22.03
C THR A 114 -9.19 -0.54 21.98
N PHE A 115 -9.07 -1.11 20.79
CA PHE A 115 -8.19 -2.24 20.52
C PHE A 115 -7.13 -1.79 19.51
N THR A 116 -5.85 -1.94 19.85
CA THR A 116 -4.74 -1.44 19.02
C THR A 116 -3.87 -2.58 18.52
N VAL A 117 -3.62 -2.58 17.22
CA VAL A 117 -2.76 -3.55 16.53
C VAL A 117 -1.64 -2.80 15.82
N ASP A 118 -0.40 -3.20 16.07
CA ASP A 118 0.76 -2.73 15.29
C ASP A 118 1.18 -3.81 14.30
N PHE A 119 1.38 -3.40 13.04
CA PHE A 119 2.06 -4.18 12.02
C PHE A 119 3.45 -3.58 11.81
N GLU A 120 4.49 -4.22 12.33
CA GLU A 120 5.85 -3.84 12.04
C GLU A 120 6.27 -4.52 10.74
N LEU A 121 6.40 -3.74 9.67
CA LEU A 121 6.69 -4.21 8.33
C LEU A 121 8.14 -3.91 7.95
N ARG A 122 8.75 -4.87 7.26
CA ARG A 122 10.04 -4.74 6.59
C ARG A 122 9.90 -5.15 5.14
N ILE A 123 10.05 -4.21 4.22
CA ILE A 123 10.09 -4.51 2.78
C ILE A 123 11.43 -5.18 2.48
N LEU A 124 11.36 -6.42 2.00
CA LEU A 124 12.51 -7.24 1.60
C LEU A 124 12.91 -6.95 0.16
N ASN A 125 11.92 -6.94 -0.73
CA ASN A 125 12.08 -6.67 -2.15
C ASN A 125 10.83 -5.93 -2.65
N SER A 126 11.01 -5.07 -3.65
CA SER A 126 9.88 -4.42 -4.29
C SER A 126 10.20 -4.14 -5.74
N GLU A 127 9.38 -4.67 -6.63
CA GLU A 127 9.39 -4.30 -8.04
C GLU A 127 8.29 -3.29 -8.24
N ARG A 128 8.69 -2.05 -8.45
CA ARG A 128 7.77 -1.04 -8.95
C ARG A 128 8.08 -0.91 -10.42
N CYS A 129 7.04 -0.85 -11.25
CA CYS A 129 7.18 -0.20 -12.54
C CYS A 129 7.29 1.32 -12.29
N GLU A 130 8.27 1.72 -11.48
CA GLU A 130 8.88 3.03 -11.63
C GLU A 130 9.46 2.98 -13.04
N ILE A 131 8.86 3.74 -13.94
CA ILE A 131 9.55 4.07 -15.18
C ILE A 131 10.80 4.79 -14.70
N ASN A 132 11.91 4.06 -14.56
CA ASN A 132 13.24 4.63 -14.37
C ASN A 132 13.54 5.35 -15.67
N LEU A 133 12.92 6.52 -15.81
CA LEU A 133 13.12 7.41 -16.92
C LEU A 133 14.60 7.74 -16.88
N PRO A 134 15.32 7.49 -17.97
CA PRO A 134 16.73 7.82 -18.03
C PRO A 134 16.94 9.27 -17.56
N SER A 135 17.93 9.50 -16.70
CA SER A 135 18.19 10.83 -16.11
C SER A 135 18.39 11.95 -17.14
N PHE A 136 18.69 11.61 -18.40
CA PHE A 136 18.75 12.58 -19.49
C PHE A 136 17.39 13.23 -19.81
N LEU A 137 16.28 12.69 -19.29
CA LEU A 137 14.93 13.25 -19.45
C LEU A 137 14.59 14.27 -18.37
N ASP A 138 15.33 14.33 -17.26
CA ASP A 138 15.04 15.26 -16.16
C ASP A 138 15.52 16.68 -16.44
N ALA A 139 16.44 16.83 -17.40
CA ALA A 139 17.00 18.11 -17.81
C ALA A 139 16.92 18.27 -19.34
N PRO A 140 16.87 19.53 -19.85
CA PRO A 140 17.02 19.76 -21.27
C PRO A 140 18.31 19.14 -21.78
N ASN A 141 18.23 18.36 -22.85
CA ASN A 141 19.39 17.88 -23.58
C ASN A 141 19.32 18.33 -25.04
N ARG A 142 20.39 18.08 -25.81
CA ARG A 142 20.52 18.53 -27.21
C ARG A 142 19.40 18.04 -28.15
N MET A 143 18.65 17.00 -27.77
CA MET A 143 17.57 16.41 -28.56
C MET A 143 16.17 16.77 -28.02
N SER A 144 16.07 17.36 -26.83
CA SER A 144 14.78 17.71 -26.22
C SER A 144 14.24 19.01 -26.79
N ASN A 145 13.00 19.01 -27.26
CA ASN A 145 12.32 20.19 -27.81
C ASN A 145 10.88 20.38 -27.27
N VAL A 146 10.46 19.53 -26.32
CA VAL A 146 9.19 19.70 -25.59
C VAL A 146 9.33 19.18 -24.16
N ILE A 147 8.51 19.74 -23.27
CA ILE A 147 8.38 19.29 -21.89
C ILE A 147 7.01 18.61 -21.74
N LEU A 148 7.02 17.32 -21.41
CA LEU A 148 5.82 16.62 -20.95
C LEU A 148 5.70 16.75 -19.44
N LYS A 149 4.55 17.24 -18.99
CA LYS A 149 4.23 17.34 -17.56
C LYS A 149 3.29 16.20 -17.18
N ILE A 150 3.72 15.36 -16.23
CA ILE A 150 2.92 14.25 -15.69
C ILE A 150 2.82 14.46 -14.18
N GLY A 151 1.65 14.92 -13.71
CA GLY A 151 1.50 15.35 -12.32
C GLY A 151 2.47 16.49 -11.99
N ASN A 152 3.39 16.24 -11.05
CA ASN A 152 4.44 17.19 -10.65
C ASN A 152 5.77 16.98 -11.39
N ASN A 153 5.91 15.91 -12.16
CA ASN A 153 7.15 15.59 -12.89
C ASN A 153 7.17 16.28 -14.25
N LYS A 154 8.36 16.72 -14.68
CA LYS A 154 8.62 17.33 -15.99
C LYS A 154 9.65 16.49 -16.73
N LEU A 155 9.33 16.11 -17.96
CA LEU A 155 10.18 15.27 -18.82
C LEU A 155 10.54 16.03 -20.09
N HIS A 156 11.83 16.16 -20.35
CA HIS A 156 12.40 16.82 -21.52
C HIS A 156 12.59 15.81 -22.66
N VAL A 157 11.68 15.83 -23.64
CA VAL A 157 11.59 14.81 -24.69
C VAL A 157 11.66 15.44 -26.09
N SER A 158 11.77 14.59 -27.12
CA SER A 158 11.70 14.99 -28.54
C SER A 158 10.30 14.71 -29.10
N LYS A 159 9.63 15.75 -29.63
CA LYS A 159 8.31 15.65 -30.28
C LYS A 159 8.31 14.63 -31.42
N GLU A 160 9.28 14.76 -32.33
CA GLU A 160 9.39 13.91 -33.52
C GLU A 160 9.61 12.45 -33.14
N TYR A 161 10.49 12.19 -32.15
CA TYR A 161 10.75 10.83 -31.71
C TYR A 161 9.49 10.19 -31.10
N LEU A 162 8.75 10.92 -30.27
CA LEU A 162 7.51 10.41 -29.69
C LEU A 162 6.41 10.22 -30.73
N ALA A 163 6.30 11.12 -31.71
CA ALA A 163 5.34 11.00 -32.81
C ALA A 163 5.60 9.77 -33.67
N VAL A 164 6.86 9.49 -34.01
CA VAL A 164 7.25 8.26 -34.75
C VAL A 164 6.87 6.99 -33.99
N GLN A 165 6.95 7.00 -32.66
CA GLN A 165 6.65 5.83 -31.82
C GLN A 165 5.18 5.72 -31.41
N SER A 166 4.36 6.77 -31.62
CA SER A 166 3.00 6.82 -31.15
C SER A 166 2.13 7.75 -32.00
N PRO A 167 1.14 7.21 -32.75
CA PRO A 167 0.18 8.01 -33.51
C PRO A 167 -0.61 9.01 -32.65
N VAL A 168 -0.76 8.72 -31.35
CA VAL A 168 -1.38 9.64 -30.38
C VAL A 168 -0.52 10.88 -30.19
N PHE A 169 0.79 10.72 -30.00
CA PHE A 169 1.71 11.86 -29.88
C PHE A 169 1.90 12.59 -31.21
N GLU A 170 1.90 11.88 -32.34
CA GLU A 170 1.90 12.51 -33.66
C GLU A 170 0.69 13.45 -33.82
N THR A 171 -0.51 12.92 -33.57
CA THR A 171 -1.73 13.72 -33.64
C THR A 171 -1.68 14.87 -32.63
N LEU A 172 -1.28 14.64 -31.37
CA LEU A 172 -1.21 15.67 -30.35
C LEU A 172 -0.25 16.83 -30.71
N PHE A 173 0.90 16.53 -31.32
CA PHE A 173 1.92 17.54 -31.62
C PHE A 173 1.80 18.17 -33.01
N PHE A 174 1.23 17.46 -33.98
CA PHE A 174 1.20 17.85 -35.39
C PHE A 174 -0.18 17.79 -36.02
N GLY A 175 -1.22 17.41 -35.26
CA GLY A 175 -2.61 17.47 -35.72
C GLY A 175 -3.17 18.89 -35.69
N ASP A 176 -4.21 19.11 -36.48
CA ASP A 176 -4.89 20.41 -36.63
C ASP A 176 -5.81 20.74 -35.43
N PHE A 177 -5.22 20.83 -34.25
CA PHE A 177 -5.92 21.38 -33.09
C PHE A 177 -5.75 22.91 -33.09
N ALA A 178 -6.87 23.64 -33.02
CA ALA A 178 -6.81 25.06 -32.71
C ALA A 178 -6.27 25.22 -31.29
N GLU A 179 -5.11 25.88 -31.15
CA GLU A 179 -4.46 26.19 -29.88
C GLU A 179 -5.17 27.34 -29.14
#